data_AF-A0A928ZXB9-F1
#
_entry.id   AF-A0A928ZXB9-F1
#
_cell.length_a   1.000
_cell.length_b   1.000
_cell.length_c   1.000
_cell.angle_alpha   90.00
_cell.angle_beta   90.00
_cell.angle_gamma   90.00
#
_symmetry.space_group_name_H-M   'P 1'
#
loop_
_entity.id
_entity.type
_entity.pdbx_description
1 polymer ?
#
loop_
_entity_poly.entity_id
_entity_poly.type
_entity_poly.pdbx_seq_one_letter_code
_entity_poly.pdbx_strand_id
1 'polypeptide(L)'
;MVALTGESAVRLNYLRRWLQGISPVLSGLGLVLLSCPPGWSHGAIATVTRTFAVEAHYSSGQPMASAQVVVYSPQNPNEPWTTGQTNEQGEFEFSPDTNGNWEVVVRQAGHGTTVSVPVVPLTQAAQIASADTSASLATIVSSSSEPLPLQRWAGAGAALWGLVGTALFFSRGKQS
;
A
#
# COMPACT_ATOMS: atom_id res chain seq x y z
N MET A 1 -21.51 -86.92 45.76
CA MET A 1 -21.64 -85.49 46.11
C MET A 1 -20.29 -84.82 45.97
N VAL A 2 -19.95 -84.31 44.79
CA VAL A 2 -18.93 -83.27 44.58
C VAL A 2 -19.35 -82.49 43.34
N ALA A 3 -19.68 -81.21 43.54
CA ALA A 3 -19.91 -80.21 42.51
C ALA A 3 -18.64 -79.36 42.40
N LEU A 4 -18.17 -79.07 41.19
CA LEU A 4 -17.23 -77.98 40.93
C LEU A 4 -17.56 -77.34 39.57
N THR A 5 -18.43 -76.33 39.62
CA THR A 5 -18.64 -75.32 38.59
C THR A 5 -17.50 -74.30 38.65
N GLY A 6 -16.48 -74.46 37.81
CA GLY A 6 -15.29 -73.59 37.77
C GLY A 6 -15.08 -72.82 36.46
N GLU A 7 -15.86 -73.07 35.40
CA GLU A 7 -15.52 -72.58 34.05
C GLU A 7 -16.28 -71.31 33.61
N SER A 8 -17.34 -70.90 34.31
CA SER A 8 -18.15 -69.74 33.92
C SER A 8 -17.55 -68.38 34.33
N ALA A 9 -16.61 -68.35 35.29
CA ALA A 9 -16.02 -67.10 35.78
C ALA A 9 -14.92 -66.54 34.87
N VAL A 10 -14.25 -67.37 34.07
CA VAL A 10 -13.08 -66.95 33.26
C VAL A 10 -13.50 -66.28 31.95
N ARG A 11 -14.63 -66.68 31.36
CA ARG A 11 -15.13 -66.17 30.07
C ARG A 11 -15.69 -64.73 30.15
N LEU A 12 -16.18 -64.29 31.31
CA LEU A 12 -16.70 -62.91 31.47
C LEU A 12 -15.58 -61.85 31.50
N ASN A 13 -14.37 -62.21 31.92
CA ASN A 13 -13.27 -61.24 32.07
C ASN A 13 -12.55 -60.89 30.76
N TYR A 14 -12.63 -61.74 29.73
CA TYR A 14 -11.98 -61.49 28.45
C TYR A 14 -12.74 -60.49 27.56
N LEU A 15 -14.07 -60.53 27.57
CA LEU A 15 -14.91 -59.59 26.79
C LEU A 15 -14.89 -58.17 27.36
N ARG A 16 -14.67 -58.01 28.67
CA ARG A 16 -14.56 -56.70 29.32
C ARG A 16 -13.25 -55.96 29.00
N ARG A 17 -12.17 -56.69 28.66
CA ARG A 17 -10.87 -56.09 28.30
C ARG A 17 -10.76 -55.63 26.84
N TRP A 18 -11.58 -56.18 25.93
CA TRP A 18 -11.53 -55.82 24.50
C TRP A 18 -12.30 -54.55 24.12
N LEU A 19 -13.27 -54.12 24.92
CA LEU A 19 -14.01 -52.87 24.70
C LEU A 19 -13.32 -51.61 25.25
N GLN A 20 -12.22 -51.77 26.00
CA GLN A 20 -11.51 -50.65 26.64
C GLN A 20 -10.25 -50.18 25.90
N GLY A 21 -9.85 -50.87 24.82
CA GLY A 21 -8.56 -50.63 24.15
C GLY A 21 -8.55 -49.59 23.03
N ILE A 22 -9.71 -49.19 22.49
CA ILE A 22 -9.77 -48.28 21.32
C ILE A 22 -10.08 -46.83 21.74
N SER A 23 -10.48 -46.59 23.00
CA SER A 23 -10.96 -45.27 23.45
C SER A 23 -9.90 -44.19 23.78
N PRO A 24 -8.63 -44.47 24.13
CA PRO A 24 -7.77 -43.38 24.60
C PRO A 24 -7.12 -42.57 23.47
N VAL A 25 -7.00 -43.11 22.26
CA VAL A 25 -6.30 -42.41 21.16
C VAL A 25 -7.18 -41.31 20.53
N LEU A 26 -8.49 -41.55 20.40
CA LEU A 26 -9.44 -40.52 19.95
C LEU A 26 -9.74 -39.48 21.07
N SER A 27 -9.70 -39.88 22.34
CA SER A 27 -9.91 -38.95 23.46
C SER A 27 -8.70 -38.03 23.71
N GLY A 28 -7.48 -38.51 23.50
CA GLY A 28 -6.27 -37.69 23.69
C GLY A 28 -6.12 -36.60 22.64
N LEU A 29 -6.43 -36.90 21.37
CA LEU A 29 -6.28 -35.94 20.27
C LEU A 29 -7.34 -34.82 20.31
N GLY A 30 -8.57 -35.15 20.75
CA GLY A 30 -9.64 -34.15 20.92
C GLY A 30 -9.37 -33.17 22.06
N LEU A 31 -8.69 -33.59 23.13
CA LEU A 31 -8.41 -32.74 24.29
C LEU A 31 -7.26 -31.75 24.08
N VAL A 32 -6.30 -32.09 23.21
CA VAL A 32 -5.18 -31.19 22.84
C VAL A 32 -5.65 -30.02 21.97
N LEU A 33 -6.63 -30.24 21.09
CA LEU A 33 -7.19 -29.18 20.24
C LEU A 33 -8.13 -28.22 20.97
N LEU A 34 -8.70 -28.63 22.13
CA LEU A 34 -9.52 -27.76 22.99
C LEU A 34 -8.70 -26.89 23.95
N SER A 35 -7.38 -27.09 24.03
CA SER A 35 -6.50 -26.40 24.98
C SER A 35 -5.84 -25.14 24.40
N CYS A 36 -6.35 -24.60 23.29
CA CYS A 36 -5.90 -23.29 22.81
C CYS A 36 -6.65 -22.20 23.60
N PRO A 37 -6.00 -21.49 24.53
CA PRO A 37 -6.62 -20.31 25.13
C PRO A 37 -6.97 -19.32 24.01
N PRO A 38 -8.10 -18.59 24.08
CA PRO A 38 -8.41 -17.56 23.10
C PRO A 38 -7.24 -16.59 23.05
N GLY A 39 -6.49 -16.63 21.95
CA GLY A 39 -5.41 -15.69 21.70
C GLY A 39 -6.03 -14.31 21.56
N TRP A 40 -5.53 -13.36 22.34
CA TRP A 40 -5.94 -11.96 22.23
C TRP A 40 -5.34 -11.42 20.92
N SER A 41 -6.02 -11.64 19.80
CA SER A 41 -5.72 -10.90 18.58
C SER A 41 -6.05 -9.45 18.86
N HIS A 42 -5.03 -8.60 18.99
CA HIS A 42 -5.23 -7.17 19.10
C HIS A 42 -5.73 -6.67 17.73
N GLY A 43 -6.94 -6.11 17.69
CA GLY A 43 -7.41 -5.41 16.50
C GLY A 43 -6.55 -4.17 16.27
N ALA A 44 -5.96 -4.03 15.08
CA ALA A 44 -5.29 -2.81 14.66
C ALA A 44 -6.26 -1.99 13.81
N ILE A 45 -6.44 -0.72 14.16
CA ILE A 45 -7.23 0.25 13.40
C ILE A 45 -6.26 1.36 12.96
N ALA A 46 -6.26 1.68 11.66
CA ALA A 46 -5.45 2.76 11.10
C ALA A 46 -6.36 3.81 10.45
N THR A 47 -6.04 5.09 10.63
CA THR A 47 -6.71 6.22 9.99
C THR A 47 -5.68 7.03 9.23
N VAL A 48 -6.00 7.43 8.00
CA VAL A 48 -5.15 8.30 7.17
C VAL A 48 -5.75 9.69 7.17
N THR A 49 -4.93 10.70 7.49
CA THR A 49 -5.31 12.11 7.47
C THR A 49 -4.36 12.88 6.57
N ARG A 50 -4.84 13.96 5.95
CA ARG A 50 -4.01 14.85 5.14
C ARG A 50 -3.31 15.87 6.05
N THR A 51 -2.00 16.01 5.88
CA THR A 51 -1.17 16.97 6.61
C THR A 51 -0.42 17.84 5.60
N PHE A 52 -0.17 19.08 5.99
CA PHE A 52 0.65 20.04 5.26
C PHE A 52 1.87 20.38 6.11
N ALA A 53 3.03 20.45 5.47
CA ALA A 53 4.27 20.91 6.08
C ALA A 53 4.65 22.27 5.48
N VAL A 54 5.12 23.18 6.32
CA VAL A 54 5.73 24.44 5.92
C VAL A 54 7.17 24.46 6.38
N GLU A 55 8.07 24.73 5.44
CA GLU A 55 9.51 24.85 5.70
C GLU A 55 9.90 26.33 5.72
N ALA A 56 10.59 26.75 6.78
CA ALA A 56 11.03 28.11 6.95
C ALA A 56 12.57 28.16 7.02
N HIS A 57 13.16 28.93 6.12
CA HIS A 57 14.60 29.14 6.03
C HIS A 57 14.93 30.63 5.96
N TYR A 58 16.07 31.00 6.51
CA TYR A 58 16.67 32.31 6.26
C TYR A 58 17.08 32.43 4.80
N SER A 59 17.30 33.65 4.31
CA SER A 59 17.82 33.89 2.96
C SER A 59 19.19 33.26 2.69
N SER A 60 19.94 32.94 3.76
CA SER A 60 21.18 32.16 3.69
C SER A 60 20.98 30.66 3.45
N GLY A 61 19.74 30.17 3.49
CA GLY A 61 19.38 28.75 3.41
C GLY A 61 19.35 28.02 4.76
N GLN A 62 19.85 28.63 5.83
CA GLN A 62 19.81 28.02 7.16
C GLN A 62 18.35 27.84 7.63
N PRO A 63 17.97 26.68 8.20
CA PRO A 63 16.66 26.49 8.78
C PRO A 63 16.34 27.50 9.90
N MET A 64 15.11 27.97 9.93
CA MET A 64 14.59 28.76 11.03
C MET A 64 14.10 27.81 12.14
N ALA A 65 15.02 27.18 12.85
CA ALA A 65 14.70 26.22 13.92
C ALA A 65 14.05 26.89 15.13
N SER A 66 12.99 26.34 15.71
CA SER A 66 12.26 26.96 16.84
C SER A 66 11.72 28.37 16.52
N ALA A 67 11.33 28.61 15.26
CA ALA A 67 10.62 29.81 14.86
C ALA A 67 9.15 29.71 15.29
N GLN A 68 8.58 30.80 15.80
CA GLN A 68 7.17 30.85 16.18
C GLN A 68 6.28 30.76 14.94
N VAL A 69 5.29 29.88 14.99
CA VAL A 69 4.31 29.69 13.92
C VAL A 69 2.91 30.03 14.43
N VAL A 70 2.14 30.75 13.61
CA VAL A 70 0.72 31.04 13.81
C VAL A 70 -0.02 30.68 12.52
N VAL A 71 -1.06 29.86 12.62
CA VAL A 71 -1.88 29.43 11.49
C VAL A 71 -3.27 30.02 11.62
N TYR A 72 -3.78 30.63 10.55
CA TYR A 72 -5.12 31.19 10.45
C TYR A 72 -5.95 30.38 9.46
N SER A 73 -7.18 30.05 9.87
CA SER A 73 -8.15 29.34 9.05
C SER A 73 -8.84 30.30 8.08
N PRO A 74 -9.18 29.86 6.85
CA PRO A 74 -9.98 30.66 5.92
C PRO A 74 -11.36 31.06 6.48
N GLN A 75 -11.88 30.33 7.48
CA GLN A 75 -13.18 30.63 8.09
C GLN A 75 -13.11 31.76 9.12
N ASN A 76 -11.95 31.96 9.76
CA ASN A 76 -11.75 33.01 10.77
C ASN A 76 -10.30 33.53 10.70
N PRO A 77 -9.99 34.41 9.72
CA PRO A 77 -8.62 34.88 9.48
C PRO A 77 -8.09 35.84 10.55
N ASN A 78 -8.95 36.33 11.46
CA ASN A 78 -8.54 37.29 12.49
C ASN A 78 -8.13 36.62 13.80
N GLU A 79 -8.36 35.31 13.95
CA GLU A 79 -8.08 34.57 15.17
C GLU A 79 -7.15 33.39 14.86
N PRO A 80 -6.06 33.20 15.61
CA PRO A 80 -5.21 32.03 15.45
C PRO A 80 -6.00 30.73 15.59
N TRP A 81 -5.96 29.88 14.57
CA TRP A 81 -6.52 28.52 14.64
C TRP A 81 -5.58 27.57 15.38
N THR A 82 -4.27 27.67 15.11
CA THR A 82 -3.24 27.00 15.92
C THR A 82 -1.96 27.81 15.99
N THR A 83 -1.15 27.54 17.01
CA THR A 83 0.17 28.13 17.20
C THR A 83 1.18 27.06 17.57
N GLY A 84 2.44 27.25 17.21
CA GLY A 84 3.50 26.32 17.56
C GLY A 84 4.89 26.86 17.25
N GLN A 85 5.84 25.94 17.10
CA GLN A 85 7.20 26.26 16.69
C GLN A 85 7.68 25.26 15.64
N THR A 86 8.52 25.71 14.71
CA THR A 86 9.21 24.83 13.77
C THR A 86 10.21 23.90 14.48
N ASN A 87 10.45 22.73 13.90
CA ASN A 87 11.48 21.78 14.35
C ASN A 87 12.90 22.26 14.01
N GLU A 88 13.93 21.44 14.29
CA GLU A 88 15.34 21.78 14.01
C GLU A 88 15.64 21.98 12.51
N GLN A 89 14.84 21.36 11.64
CA GLN A 89 14.91 21.48 10.18
C GLN A 89 14.10 22.67 9.65
N GLY A 90 13.47 23.47 10.53
CA GLY A 90 12.68 24.63 10.14
C GLY A 90 11.27 24.26 9.67
N GLU A 91 10.81 23.04 9.93
CA GLU A 91 9.53 22.54 9.46
C GLU A 91 8.44 22.67 10.53
N PHE A 92 7.21 22.96 10.10
CA PHE A 92 6.02 22.91 10.93
C PHE A 92 4.88 22.20 10.19
N GLU A 93 4.29 21.20 10.83
CA GLU A 93 3.19 20.42 10.28
C GLU A 93 1.84 20.81 10.89
N PHE A 94 0.79 20.84 10.06
CA PHE A 94 -0.58 20.98 10.52
C PHE A 94 -1.57 20.25 9.60
N SER A 95 -2.69 19.80 10.16
CA SER A 95 -3.76 19.12 9.43
C SER A 95 -4.99 20.02 9.37
N PRO A 96 -5.28 20.67 8.21
CA PRO A 96 -6.42 21.57 8.07
C PRO A 96 -7.74 20.80 8.13
N ASP A 97 -8.75 21.40 8.76
CA ASP A 97 -10.10 20.85 8.91
C ASP A 97 -11.07 21.28 7.79
N THR A 98 -10.67 22.27 6.98
CA THR A 98 -11.50 22.84 5.92
C THR A 98 -10.69 23.21 4.69
N ASN A 99 -11.37 23.24 3.54
CA ASN A 99 -10.79 23.70 2.28
C ASN A 99 -10.76 25.23 2.24
N GLY A 100 -9.79 25.78 1.52
CA GLY A 100 -9.61 27.23 1.35
C GLY A 100 -8.14 27.64 1.46
N ASN A 101 -7.91 28.95 1.46
CA ASN A 101 -6.56 29.50 1.62
C ASN A 101 -6.28 29.71 3.10
N TRP A 102 -5.39 28.88 3.63
CA TRP A 102 -4.87 29.01 4.98
C TRP A 102 -3.70 29.99 4.98
N GLU A 103 -3.52 30.74 6.05
CA GLU A 103 -2.40 31.66 6.20
C GLU A 103 -1.50 31.17 7.34
N VAL A 104 -0.22 30.99 7.04
CA VAL A 104 0.79 30.54 8.00
C VAL A 104 1.83 31.63 8.17
N VAL A 105 1.92 32.20 9.37
CA VAL A 105 2.89 33.23 9.72
C VAL A 105 4.00 32.59 10.54
N VAL A 106 5.24 32.69 10.06
CA VAL A 106 6.43 32.18 10.74
C VAL A 106 7.32 33.36 11.12
N ARG A 107 7.77 33.43 12.39
CA ARG A 107 8.58 34.53 12.91
C ARG A 107 9.71 34.04 13.83
N GLN A 108 10.89 34.61 13.66
CA GLN A 108 12.03 34.39 14.54
C GLN A 108 12.97 35.60 14.53
N ALA A 109 13.36 36.09 15.72
CA ALA A 109 14.37 37.15 15.89
C ALA A 109 14.18 38.37 14.95
N GLY A 110 12.94 38.87 14.84
CA GLY A 110 12.60 40.02 14.01
C GLY A 110 12.49 39.75 12.50
N HIS A 111 12.77 38.52 12.07
CA HIS A 111 12.53 38.04 10.70
C HIS A 111 11.21 37.28 10.66
N GLY A 112 10.39 37.50 9.64
CA GLY A 112 9.12 36.81 9.51
C GLY A 112 8.68 36.70 8.07
N THR A 113 7.90 35.65 7.80
CA THR A 113 7.27 35.41 6.51
C THR A 113 5.84 34.94 6.72
N THR A 114 5.02 35.16 5.70
CA THR A 114 3.63 34.73 5.65
C THR A 114 3.45 33.90 4.38
N VAL A 115 2.89 32.70 4.52
CA VAL A 115 2.66 31.76 3.42
C VAL A 115 1.17 31.48 3.31
N SER A 116 0.62 31.60 2.10
CA SER A 116 -0.74 31.15 1.78
C SER A 116 -0.72 29.71 1.33
N VAL A 117 -1.41 28.82 2.04
CA VAL A 117 -1.48 27.38 1.76
C VAL A 117 -2.86 27.05 1.19
N PRO A 118 -3.00 26.78 -0.12
CA PRO A 118 -4.27 26.43 -0.73
C PRO A 118 -4.63 24.97 -0.42
N VAL A 119 -5.69 24.77 0.36
CA VAL A 119 -6.25 23.46 0.68
C VAL A 119 -7.45 23.21 -0.21
N VAL A 120 -7.27 22.37 -1.23
CA VAL A 120 -8.34 21.98 -2.17
C VAL A 120 -8.78 20.53 -1.94
N PRO A 121 -10.02 20.15 -2.30
CA PRO A 121 -10.44 18.75 -2.26
C PRO A 121 -9.46 17.82 -3.01
N LEU A 122 -9.26 16.61 -2.51
CA LEU A 122 -8.31 15.64 -3.11
C LEU A 122 -8.62 15.32 -4.57
N THR A 123 -9.91 15.32 -4.95
CA THR A 123 -10.36 15.15 -6.34
C THR A 123 -9.85 16.27 -7.26
N GLN A 124 -9.79 17.51 -6.76
CA GLN A 124 -9.30 18.67 -7.49
C GLN A 124 -7.76 18.72 -7.50
N ALA A 125 -7.09 18.30 -6.42
CA ALA A 125 -5.63 18.21 -6.37
C ALA A 125 -5.07 17.29 -7.46
N ALA A 126 -5.72 16.16 -7.74
CA ALA A 126 -5.34 15.25 -8.82
C ALA A 126 -5.48 15.88 -10.22
N GLN A 127 -6.47 16.76 -10.41
CA GLN A 127 -6.68 17.45 -11.69
C GLN A 127 -5.66 18.56 -11.91
N ILE A 128 -5.25 19.28 -10.87
CA ILE A 128 -4.21 20.32 -10.96
C ILE A 128 -2.86 19.69 -11.33
N ALA A 129 -2.49 18.56 -10.71
CA ALA A 129 -1.28 17.81 -11.08
C ALA A 129 -1.33 17.29 -12.54
N SER A 130 -2.52 16.97 -13.03
CA SER A 130 -2.73 16.50 -14.42
C SER A 130 -2.75 17.64 -15.45
N ALA A 131 -3.13 18.85 -15.05
CA ALA A 131 -3.21 20.03 -15.92
C ALA A 131 -1.82 20.56 -16.32
N ASP A 132 -0.86 20.59 -15.39
CA ASP A 132 0.55 20.92 -15.68
C ASP A 132 1.19 19.93 -16.66
N THR A 133 0.79 18.66 -16.57
CA THR A 133 1.23 17.61 -17.50
C THR A 133 0.59 17.76 -18.88
N SER A 134 -0.67 18.23 -18.95
CA SER A 134 -1.44 18.36 -20.20
C SER A 134 -0.99 19.53 -21.06
N ALA A 135 -0.57 20.66 -20.47
CA ALA A 135 0.03 21.78 -21.20
C ALA A 135 1.35 21.39 -21.89
N SER A 136 2.13 20.52 -21.23
CA SER A 136 3.37 19.96 -21.77
C SER A 136 3.10 18.88 -22.84
N LEU A 137 2.00 18.13 -22.72
CA LEU A 137 1.61 17.09 -23.69
C LEU A 137 1.07 17.66 -25.00
N ALA A 138 0.33 18.78 -24.97
CA ALA A 138 -0.25 19.43 -26.15
C ALA A 138 0.82 19.94 -27.14
N THR A 139 1.97 20.36 -26.61
CA THR A 139 3.14 20.79 -27.41
C THR A 139 3.83 19.59 -28.08
N ILE A 140 3.84 18.42 -27.43
CA ILE A 140 4.47 17.18 -27.94
C ILE A 140 3.57 16.49 -28.99
N VAL A 141 2.25 16.47 -28.77
CA VAL A 141 1.25 15.84 -29.67
C VAL A 141 1.19 16.51 -31.05
N SER A 142 1.57 17.77 -31.16
CA SER A 142 1.65 18.46 -32.46
C SER A 142 2.81 17.99 -33.35
N SER A 143 3.68 17.10 -32.86
CA SER A 143 4.89 16.63 -33.57
C SER A 143 4.81 15.20 -34.09
N SER A 144 3.70 14.47 -33.94
CA SER A 144 3.60 13.11 -34.49
C SER A 144 3.27 13.17 -35.98
N SER A 145 4.33 13.18 -36.80
CA SER A 145 4.26 12.88 -38.22
C SER A 145 3.69 11.46 -38.38
N GLU A 146 2.53 11.36 -39.04
CA GLU A 146 1.88 10.10 -39.40
C GLU A 146 2.87 9.11 -40.07
N PRO A 147 2.89 7.81 -39.70
CA PRO A 147 3.81 6.85 -40.30
C PRO A 147 3.45 6.56 -41.77
N LEU A 148 4.41 6.78 -42.67
CA LEU A 148 4.27 6.54 -44.10
C LEU A 148 3.91 5.05 -44.39
N PRO A 149 2.84 4.77 -45.17
CA PRO A 149 2.29 3.42 -45.40
C PRO A 149 3.25 2.36 -45.93
N LEU A 150 4.39 2.77 -46.49
CA LEU A 150 5.41 1.86 -47.04
C LEU A 150 6.16 1.04 -45.97
N GLN A 151 6.29 1.55 -44.74
CA GLN A 151 7.00 0.84 -43.68
C GLN A 151 6.26 -0.42 -43.20
N ARG A 152 4.93 -0.46 -43.33
CA ARG A 152 4.10 -1.61 -42.92
C ARG A 152 4.32 -2.82 -43.84
N TRP A 153 4.56 -2.59 -45.12
CA TRP A 153 4.73 -3.67 -46.10
C TRP A 153 6.15 -4.24 -46.13
N ALA A 154 7.16 -3.44 -45.79
CA ALA A 154 8.54 -3.92 -45.70
C ALA A 154 8.70 -5.04 -44.63
N GLY A 155 8.05 -4.90 -43.48
CA GLY A 155 8.08 -5.92 -42.41
C GLY A 155 7.39 -7.23 -42.82
N ALA A 156 6.24 -7.15 -43.48
CA ALA A 156 5.51 -8.33 -43.94
C ALA A 156 6.30 -9.13 -45.01
N GLY A 157 6.99 -8.43 -45.91
CA GLY A 157 7.84 -9.07 -46.92
C GLY A 157 9.01 -9.85 -46.33
N ALA A 158 9.67 -9.30 -45.31
CA ALA A 158 10.80 -9.97 -44.64
C ALA A 158 10.37 -11.25 -43.92
N ALA A 159 9.19 -11.26 -43.29
CA ALA A 159 8.65 -12.43 -42.60
C ALA A 159 8.33 -13.57 -43.57
N LEU A 160 7.70 -13.27 -44.72
CA LEU A 160 7.44 -14.27 -45.76
C LEU A 160 8.73 -14.86 -46.32
N TRP A 161 9.74 -14.03 -46.61
CA TRP A 161 11.02 -14.51 -47.15
C TRP A 161 11.78 -15.41 -46.15
N GLY A 162 11.74 -15.07 -44.85
CA GLY A 162 12.33 -15.89 -43.79
C GLY A 162 11.73 -17.30 -43.69
N LEU A 163 10.41 -17.42 -43.87
CA LEU A 163 9.71 -18.73 -43.91
C LEU A 163 10.12 -19.58 -45.12
N VAL A 164 10.24 -18.96 -46.31
CA VAL A 164 10.68 -19.65 -47.53
C VAL A 164 12.13 -20.14 -47.41
N GLY A 165 13.03 -19.31 -46.89
CA GLY A 165 14.42 -19.70 -46.66
C GLY A 165 14.56 -20.89 -45.70
N THR A 166 13.74 -20.92 -44.64
CA THR A 166 13.70 -22.03 -43.69
C THR A 166 13.20 -23.31 -44.37
N ALA A 167 12.16 -23.24 -45.19
CA ALA A 167 11.65 -24.39 -45.93
C ALA A 167 12.68 -24.98 -46.91
N LEU A 168 13.41 -24.13 -47.64
CA LEU A 168 14.47 -24.55 -48.57
C LEU A 168 15.68 -25.16 -47.85
N PHE A 169 16.03 -24.67 -46.66
CA PHE A 169 17.11 -25.23 -45.86
C PHE A 169 16.86 -26.71 -45.52
N PHE A 170 15.62 -27.05 -45.15
CA PHE A 170 15.25 -28.43 -44.85
C PHE A 170 15.00 -29.29 -46.11
N SER A 171 14.73 -28.69 -47.28
CA SER A 171 14.49 -29.45 -48.51
C SER A 171 15.75 -30.00 -49.18
N ARG A 172 16.96 -29.55 -48.79
CA ARG A 172 18.23 -30.00 -49.39
C ARG A 172 18.79 -31.30 -48.79
N GLY A 173 18.10 -31.92 -47.84
CA GLY A 173 18.54 -33.14 -47.15
C GLY A 173 18.26 -34.48 -47.85
N LYS A 174 17.82 -34.49 -49.12
CA LYS A 174 17.58 -35.73 -49.88
C LYS A 174 18.12 -35.65 -51.30
N GLN A 175 19.41 -35.93 -51.45
CA GLN A 175 19.97 -36.55 -52.67
C GLN A 175 20.95 -37.63 -52.21
N SER A 176 20.51 -38.89 -52.38
CA SER A 176 21.36 -40.08 -52.45
C SER A 176 21.76 -40.30 -53.90
#